data_AF-A0A0F9GJ87-F1
#
_entry.id   AF-A0A0F9GJ87-F1
#
_cell.length_a   1.000
_cell.length_b   1.000
_cell.length_c   1.000
_cell.angle_alpha   90.00
_cell.angle_beta   90.00
_cell.angle_gamma   90.00
#
_symmetry.space_group_name_H-M   'P 1'
#
loop_
_entity.id
_entity.type
_entity.pdbx_description
1 polymer ?
#
loop_
_entity_poly.entity_id
_entity_poly.type
_entity_poly.pdbx_seq_one_letter_code
_entity_poly.pdbx_strand_id
1 'polypeptide(L)' 'MAKTKFEKELEKASQGQLVRMCDGKGLPYTGDKDALVASLVAFEEAKATEPEPEPEPVPDPEPEPEPEP' A
#
# COMPACT_ATOMS: atom_id res chain seq x y z
N MET A 1 -15.97 -11.78 1.10
CA MET A 1 -14.61 -11.31 0.79
C MET A 1 -13.69 -12.50 0.97
N ALA A 2 -12.92 -12.88 -0.06
CA ALA A 2 -12.03 -14.03 0.04
C ALA A 2 -10.81 -13.63 0.90
N LYS A 3 -10.50 -14.43 1.93
CA LYS A 3 -9.26 -14.27 2.69
C LYS A 3 -8.08 -14.29 1.71
N THR A 4 -7.28 -13.23 1.71
CA THR A 4 -6.13 -13.13 0.81
C THR A 4 -5.09 -14.18 1.18
N LYS A 5 -4.23 -14.55 0.22
CA LYS A 5 -3.11 -15.46 0.50
C LYS A 5 -2.21 -14.90 1.61
N PHE A 6 -2.10 -13.58 1.71
CA PHE A 6 -1.37 -12.87 2.75
C PHE A 6 -1.98 -13.11 4.14
N GLU A 7 -3.30 -12.94 4.31
CA GLU A 7 -3.98 -13.20 5.58
C GLU A 7 -3.75 -14.63 6.09
N LYS A 8 -3.85 -15.64 5.20
CA LYS A 8 -3.59 -17.04 5.56
C LYS A 8 -2.17 -17.31 6.03
N GLU A 9 -1.19 -16.56 5.53
CA GLU A 9 0.21 -16.69 5.97
C GLU A 9 0.42 -16.00 7.32
N LEU A 10 -0.26 -14.87 7.56
CA LEU A 10 -0.27 -14.21 8.87
C LEU A 10 -0.97 -15.06 9.96
N GLU A 11 -2.04 -15.76 9.62
CA GLU A 11 -2.72 -16.70 10.52
C GLU A 11 -1.82 -17.88 10.93
N LYS A 12 -0.85 -18.27 10.09
CA LYS A 12 0.16 -19.29 10.43
C LYS A 12 1.36 -18.71 11.18
N ALA A 13 1.62 -17.42 11.03
CA ALA A 13 2.72 -16.75 11.70
C ALA A 13 2.50 -16.71 13.23
N SER A 14 3.60 -16.69 13.99
CA SER A 14 3.53 -16.53 15.44
C SER A 14 3.16 -15.09 15.81
N GLN A 15 2.56 -14.88 16.99
CA GLN A 15 2.25 -13.54 17.48
C GLN A 15 3.51 -12.65 17.53
N GLY A 16 4.66 -13.19 17.97
CA GLY A 16 5.92 -12.45 17.97
C GLY A 16 6.39 -12.02 16.57
N GLN A 17 6.13 -12.83 15.54
CA GLN A 17 6.40 -12.45 14.15
C GLN A 17 5.47 -11.34 13.68
N LEU A 18 4.18 -11.42 14.00
CA LEU A 18 3.21 -10.38 13.65
C LEU A 18 3.53 -9.05 14.34
N VAL A 19 3.95 -9.07 15.61
CA VAL A 19 4.39 -7.86 16.34
C VAL A 19 5.58 -7.22 15.65
N ARG A 20 6.61 -8.00 15.27
CA ARG A 20 7.77 -7.47 14.52
C ARG A 20 7.38 -6.87 13.17
N MET A 21 6.41 -7.48 12.49
CA MET A 21 5.91 -6.98 11.21
C MET A 21 5.15 -5.67 11.39
N CYS A 22 4.33 -5.54 12.44
CA CYS A 22 3.64 -4.30 12.77
C CYS A 22 4.64 -3.21 13.14
N ASP A 23 5.61 -3.51 14.01
CA ASP A 23 6.65 -2.58 14.45
C ASP A 23 7.48 -2.03 13.29
N GLY A 24 7.96 -2.91 12.40
CA GLY A 24 8.71 -2.49 11.21
C GLY A 24 7.90 -1.68 10.19
N LYS A 25 6.57 -1.68 10.29
CA LYS A 25 5.65 -0.88 9.46
C LYS A 25 5.10 0.34 10.20
N GLY A 26 5.48 0.55 11.46
CA GLY A 26 4.94 1.62 12.30
C GLY A 26 3.45 1.44 12.65
N LEU A 27 2.94 0.21 12.61
CA LEU A 27 1.55 -0.12 12.90
C LEU A 27 1.34 -0.42 14.39
N PRO A 28 0.18 -0.07 14.95
CA PRO A 28 -0.16 -0.44 16.31
C PRO A 28 -0.28 -1.96 16.44
N TYR A 29 0.50 -2.56 17.35
CA TYR A 29 0.47 -3.99 17.66
C TYR A 29 -0.28 -4.32 18.96
N THR A 30 -1.25 -3.49 19.33
CA THR A 30 -2.02 -3.66 20.57
C THR A 30 -3.10 -4.73 20.40
N GLY A 31 -3.08 -5.76 21.25
CA GLY A 31 -4.14 -6.77 21.33
C GLY A 31 -3.69 -8.18 20.94
N ASP A 32 -4.67 -9.02 20.59
CA ASP A 32 -4.49 -10.43 20.24
C ASP A 32 -3.96 -10.62 18.81
N LYS A 33 -3.59 -11.86 18.49
CA LYS A 33 -3.07 -12.26 17.19
C LYS A 33 -3.96 -11.77 16.03
N ASP A 34 -5.28 -11.91 16.16
CA ASP A 34 -6.24 -11.48 15.14
C ASP A 34 -6.22 -9.96 14.90
N ALA A 35 -6.02 -9.15 15.95
CA ALA A 35 -5.89 -7.69 15.83
C ALA A 35 -4.63 -7.30 15.05
N LEU A 36 -3.53 -8.05 15.26
CA LEU A 36 -2.29 -7.87 14.50
C LEU A 36 -2.48 -8.25 13.04
N VAL A 37 -3.15 -9.37 12.76
CA VAL A 37 -3.44 -9.80 11.38
C VAL A 37 -4.31 -8.76 10.68
N ALA A 38 -5.38 -8.29 11.31
CA ALA A 38 -6.27 -7.28 10.74
C ALA A 38 -5.52 -5.97 10.43
N SER A 39 -4.63 -5.53 11.32
CA SER A 39 -3.82 -4.32 11.12
C SER A 39 -2.87 -4.46 9.92
N LEU A 40 -2.23 -5.61 9.78
CA LEU A 40 -1.32 -5.89 8.66
C LEU A 40 -2.06 -6.04 7.33
N VAL A 41 -3.21 -6.72 7.32
CA VAL A 41 -4.06 -6.84 6.14
C VAL A 41 -4.58 -5.48 5.70
N ALA A 42 -5.10 -4.68 6.63
CA ALA A 42 -5.57 -3.33 6.34
C ALA A 42 -4.46 -2.44 5.75
N PHE A 43 -3.24 -2.53 6.28
CA PHE A 43 -2.09 -1.80 5.73
C PHE A 43 -1.74 -2.26 4.30
N GLU A 44 -1.77 -3.56 4.04
CA GLU A 44 -1.48 -4.11 2.71
C GLU A 44 -2.57 -3.77 1.69
N GLU A 45 -3.84 -3.81 2.09
CA GLU A 45 -4.97 -3.38 1.25
C GLU A 45 -4.93 -1.87 0.99
N ALA A 46 -4.60 -1.05 1.99
CA ALA A 46 -4.42 0.38 1.82
C ALA A 46 -3.29 0.69 0.83
N LYS A 47 -2.15 -0.01 0.95
CA LYS A 47 -1.03 0.14 0.03
C LYS A 47 -1.38 -0.34 -1.40
N ALA A 48 -2.16 -1.40 -1.52
CA ALA A 48 -2.61 -1.91 -2.82
C ALA A 48 -3.67 -1.03 -3.49
N THR A 49 -4.34 -0.16 -2.73
CA THR A 49 -5.40 0.74 -3.20
C THR A 49 -4.90 2.17 -3.44
N GLU A 50 -3.65 2.49 -3.10
CA GLU A 50 -3.05 3.76 -3.51
C GLU A 50 -2.95 3.77 -5.05
N PRO A 51 -3.62 4.69 -5.76
CA PRO A 51 -3.42 4.82 -7.20
C PRO A 51 -1.94 5.19 -7.42
N GLU A 52 -1.28 4.55 -8.40
CA GLU A 52 -0.02 5.05 -8.94
C GLU A 52 -0.18 6.56 -9.20
N PRO A 53 0.81 7.42 -8.83
CA PRO A 53 0.73 8.82 -9.19
C PRO A 53 0.51 8.92 -10.70
N GLU A 54 -0.59 9.57 -11.11
CA GLU A 54 -0.87 9.81 -12.53
C GLU A 54 0.39 10.42 -13.18
N PRO A 55 0.78 9.98 -14.38
CA PRO A 55 1.92 10.56 -15.08
C PRO A 55 1.69 12.07 -15.20
N GLU A 56 2.70 12.86 -14.80
CA GLU A 56 2.67 14.31 -14.92
C GLU A 56 2.25 14.72 -16.34
N PRO A 57 1.42 15.78 -16.51
CA PRO A 57 1.01 16.23 -17.82
C PRO A 57 2.23 16.60 -18.66
N VAL A 58 2.35 15.95 -19.82
CA VAL A 58 3.37 16.27 -20.81
C VAL A 58 3.19 17.74 -21.20
N PRO A 59 4.23 18.59 -21.13
CA PRO A 59 4.11 19.98 -21.57
C PRO A 59 3.70 20.01 -23.05
N ASP A 60 2.65 20.78 -23.33
CA ASP A 60 2.16 21.04 -24.69
C ASP A 60 3.30 21.66 -25.52
N PRO A 61 3.53 21.20 -26.76
CA PRO A 61 4.58 21.75 -27.61
C PRO A 61 4.30 23.25 -27.87
N GLU A 62 5.30 24.10 -27.60
CA GLU A 62 5.22 25.53 -27.91
C GLU A 62 4.83 25.76 -29.39
N PRO A 63 3.99 26.75 -29.69
CA PRO A 63 3.58 27.03 -31.06
C PRO A 63 4.77 27.48 -31.91
N GLU A 64 4.91 26.87 -33.09
CA GLU A 64 5.90 27.28 -34.09
C GLU A 64 5.64 28.74 -34.55
N PRO A 65 6.68 29.55 -34.74
CA PRO A 65 6.53 30.93 -35.19
C PRO A 65 5.98 30.98 -36.63
N GLU A 66 4.96 31.82 -36.85
CA GLU A 66 4.43 32.09 -38.18
C GLU A 66 5.48 32.75 -39.08
N PRO A 67 5.54 32.40 -40.38
CA PRO A 67 6.45 33.03 -41.32
C PRO A 67 6.03 34.49 -41.59
N GLU A 68 6.97 35.42 -41.44
CA GLU A 68 6.79 36.82 -41.82
C GLU A 68 6.74 36.99 -43.36
N PRO A 69 5.94 37.97 -43.87
CA PRO A 69 5.70 38.20 -45.30
C PRO A 69 6.87 38.84 -46.08
#